data_AF-A0A7C5M7T6-F1
#
_entry.id   AF-A0A7C5M7T6-F1
#
_cell.length_a   1.000
_cell.length_b   1.000
_cell.length_c   1.000
_cell.angle_alpha   90.00
_cell.angle_beta   90.00
_cell.angle_gamma   90.00
#
_symmetry.space_group_name_H-M   'P 1'
#
loop_
_entity.id
_entity.type
_entity.pdbx_description
1 polymer ?
#
loop_
_entity_poly.entity_id
_entity_poly.type
_entity_poly.pdbx_seq_one_letter_code
_entity_poly.pdbx_strand_id
1 'polypeptide(L)'
;GDRERGYKIVKSYLKKFEGKVAVVGYLLDQDIEGEQYHLKDCAKLLGTTYDVLIIDLYHSLQPADIGKLYGIVRGGGLIFMITPPLEEWKNTLNRYHYRILTPPYSEKDIRKNFVSWFVDKLKSSDGIAIIENGIIKKEGFYESKVEKKKKLRIPRDAIFSKEVYKMALTQDQIDFIKLVENLIEKPDPITTIVLKAHRGRGKSSAIGISLPPLIENLLEFKRSIRVIVTAPELENVQEIFRFSKELLIKMGYEIRERKRENLTFWIGSDNITIEYMKPADAIERYADIIVVDEAASIPPNILLTFLDRTNRIIYSSTVHGYEGAGRSFSVRFLQRLRKKKINIYEFEMVEPIRYSINDPIEKWAFDTLLLDAEAPEINVEDIEKLEYERPSIEDLLRDENKLREYFGILILAHYKNNPNDFAILCDAPNHFPRVMTYEGKTVCSIQLAYEGNMGDRDCEEVFYGGEMIMGNVIPQLMIRHYRDMKYGKYRGIRVVRIAVHPDNFDKGIGSKALENIIEDASREGLDYIGATFGATKRLLHFWMKNGFLPIHISTSRNDVSGEFSVTVIKPL
;
A
#
# COMPACT_ATOMS: atom_id res chain seq x y z
N GLY A 1 -10.58 -26.19 8.48
CA GLY A 1 -11.39 -27.25 9.11
C GLY A 1 -11.69 -26.89 10.55
N ASP A 2 -11.75 -27.88 11.45
CA ASP A 2 -11.87 -27.61 12.89
C ASP A 2 -10.67 -26.80 13.43
N ARG A 3 -10.95 -25.70 14.13
CA ARG A 3 -9.93 -24.74 14.57
C ARG A 3 -8.98 -25.36 15.58
N GLU A 4 -9.51 -26.02 16.62
CA GLU A 4 -8.69 -26.63 17.67
C GLU A 4 -7.80 -27.75 17.14
N ARG A 5 -8.33 -28.58 16.24
CA ARG A 5 -7.55 -29.62 15.57
C ARG A 5 -6.45 -29.03 14.70
N GLY A 6 -6.71 -27.91 14.02
CA GLY A 6 -5.69 -27.14 13.31
C GLY A 6 -4.54 -26.75 14.24
N TYR A 7 -4.85 -26.12 15.37
CA TYR A 7 -3.85 -25.77 16.40
C TYR A 7 -3.11 -27.01 16.94
N LYS A 8 -3.80 -28.13 17.19
CA LYS A 8 -3.15 -29.39 17.63
C LYS A 8 -2.13 -29.92 16.63
N ILE A 9 -2.44 -29.89 15.33
CA ILE A 9 -1.51 -30.30 14.27
C ILE A 9 -0.29 -29.38 14.26
N VAL A 10 -0.50 -28.06 14.28
CA VAL A 10 0.60 -27.08 14.27
C VAL A 10 1.47 -27.23 15.52
N LYS A 11 0.88 -27.36 16.72
CA LYS A 11 1.61 -27.63 17.97
C LYS A 11 2.45 -28.91 17.88
N SER A 12 1.94 -29.96 17.24
CA SER A 12 2.69 -31.22 17.07
C SER A 12 3.95 -31.05 16.20
N TYR A 13 3.89 -30.17 15.20
CA TYR A 13 5.04 -29.79 14.38
C TYR A 13 6.02 -28.92 15.19
N LEU A 14 5.52 -27.91 15.89
CA LEU A 14 6.34 -26.98 16.68
C LEU A 14 7.14 -27.66 17.79
N LYS A 15 6.62 -28.73 18.41
CA LYS A 15 7.34 -29.50 19.45
C LYS A 15 8.72 -30.01 19.02
N LYS A 16 8.95 -30.15 17.72
CA LYS A 16 10.22 -30.62 17.14
C LYS A 16 10.94 -29.53 16.35
N PHE A 17 10.42 -28.31 16.36
CA PHE A 17 10.90 -27.21 15.55
C PHE A 17 11.73 -26.25 16.42
N GLU A 18 12.93 -25.93 15.95
CA GLU A 18 13.77 -24.89 16.55
C GLU A 18 13.84 -23.71 15.57
N GLY A 19 13.39 -22.54 16.00
CA GLY A 19 13.41 -21.33 15.19
C GLY A 19 12.45 -20.27 15.70
N LYS A 20 12.39 -19.14 14.97
CA LYS A 20 11.55 -18.01 15.33
C LYS A 20 10.12 -18.20 14.78
N VAL A 21 9.14 -18.23 15.67
CA VAL A 21 7.72 -18.43 15.32
C VAL A 21 6.91 -17.17 15.60
N ALA A 22 6.13 -16.72 14.62
CA ALA A 22 5.13 -15.67 14.78
C ALA A 22 3.73 -16.29 14.73
N VAL A 23 2.86 -15.89 15.65
CA VAL A 23 1.45 -16.31 15.67
C VAL A 23 0.57 -15.07 15.62
N VAL A 24 -0.31 -15.01 14.62
CA VAL A 24 -1.15 -13.85 14.33
C VAL A 24 -2.60 -14.27 14.23
N GLY A 25 -3.49 -13.61 14.99
CA GLY A 25 -4.90 -13.97 15.01
C GLY A 25 -5.77 -12.98 15.78
N TYR A 26 -7.08 -13.16 15.71
CA TYR A 26 -8.02 -12.34 16.51
C TYR A 26 -8.19 -12.92 17.93
N LEU A 27 -8.51 -14.20 18.01
CA LEU A 27 -8.49 -14.98 19.25
C LEU A 27 -7.30 -15.92 19.12
N LEU A 28 -6.33 -15.84 20.03
CA LEU A 28 -5.16 -16.71 19.99
C LEU A 28 -5.30 -17.83 21.02
N ASP A 29 -4.85 -19.01 20.63
CA ASP A 29 -4.65 -20.12 21.57
C ASP A 29 -3.45 -19.77 22.45
N GLN A 30 -3.68 -19.55 23.75
CA GLN A 30 -2.65 -19.10 24.68
C GLN A 30 -1.50 -20.11 24.82
N ASP A 31 -1.76 -21.40 24.57
CA ASP A 31 -0.80 -22.48 24.79
C ASP A 31 0.09 -22.73 23.55
N ILE A 32 0.03 -21.90 22.51
CA ILE A 32 0.91 -22.03 21.35
C ILE A 32 2.24 -21.28 21.58
N GLU A 33 3.34 -21.99 21.33
CA GLU A 33 4.68 -21.41 21.41
C GLU A 33 4.95 -20.43 20.25
N GLY A 34 5.55 -19.29 20.56
CA GLY A 34 5.92 -18.26 19.59
C GLY A 34 5.56 -16.84 20.07
N GLU A 35 6.01 -15.85 19.31
CA GLU A 35 5.64 -14.45 19.54
C GLU A 35 4.21 -14.21 19.02
N GLN A 36 3.30 -13.83 19.92
CA GLN A 36 1.87 -13.71 19.65
C GLN A 36 1.47 -12.26 19.37
N TYR A 37 0.72 -12.05 18.29
CA TYR A 37 0.27 -10.74 17.82
C TYR A 37 -1.20 -10.75 17.46
N HIS A 38 -1.93 -9.71 17.87
CA HIS A 38 -3.29 -9.51 17.41
C HIS A 38 -3.29 -9.09 15.92
N LEU A 39 -4.31 -9.46 15.13
CA LEU A 39 -4.41 -9.06 13.71
C LEU A 39 -4.30 -7.54 13.48
N LYS A 40 -4.72 -6.72 14.46
CA LYS A 40 -4.56 -5.25 14.40
C LYS A 40 -3.09 -4.79 14.44
N ASP A 41 -2.21 -5.62 14.98
CA ASP A 41 -0.80 -5.33 15.21
C ASP A 41 0.11 -5.87 14.09
N CYS A 42 -0.44 -6.36 12.97
CA CYS A 42 0.36 -6.88 11.85
C CYS A 42 1.43 -5.90 11.34
N ALA A 43 1.20 -4.59 11.49
CA ALA A 43 2.18 -3.57 11.11
C ALA A 43 3.47 -3.63 11.93
N LYS A 44 3.43 -4.12 13.18
CA LYS A 44 4.61 -4.26 14.06
C LYS A 44 5.55 -5.38 13.60
N LEU A 45 5.04 -6.33 12.82
CA LEU A 45 5.81 -7.44 12.26
C LEU A 45 6.60 -7.03 11.01
N LEU A 46 6.37 -5.83 10.47
CA LEU A 46 7.09 -5.34 9.29
C LEU A 46 8.59 -5.17 9.61
N GLY A 47 9.44 -5.49 8.63
CA GLY A 47 10.90 -5.45 8.79
C GLY A 47 11.50 -6.65 9.51
N THR A 48 10.72 -7.40 10.28
CA THR A 48 11.18 -8.61 10.98
C THR A 48 11.32 -9.81 10.03
N THR A 49 11.94 -10.89 10.52
CA THR A 49 12.09 -12.16 9.81
C THR A 49 11.78 -13.32 10.75
N TYR A 50 10.97 -14.27 10.29
CA TYR A 50 10.55 -15.47 11.02
C TYR A 50 10.81 -16.74 10.19
N ASP A 51 10.84 -17.88 10.88
CA ASP A 51 10.90 -19.20 10.28
C ASP A 51 9.52 -19.77 10.00
N VAL A 52 8.60 -19.56 10.93
CA VAL A 52 7.24 -20.06 10.86
C VAL A 52 6.29 -18.91 11.16
N LEU A 53 5.28 -18.75 10.31
CA LEU A 53 4.15 -17.88 10.55
C LEU A 53 2.89 -18.73 10.70
N ILE A 54 2.15 -18.52 11.77
CA ILE A 54 0.85 -19.13 12.00
C ILE A 54 -0.17 -18.00 11.94
N ILE A 55 -1.05 -18.05 10.95
CA ILE A 55 -2.09 -17.05 10.75
C ILE A 55 -3.46 -17.69 10.94
N ASP A 56 -4.18 -17.21 11.95
CA ASP A 56 -5.53 -17.63 12.27
C ASP A 56 -6.55 -16.73 11.57
N LEU A 57 -7.08 -17.25 10.47
CA LEU A 57 -8.05 -16.58 9.60
C LEU A 57 -9.49 -17.04 9.89
N TYR A 58 -9.70 -17.84 10.95
CA TYR A 58 -10.99 -18.46 11.23
C TYR A 58 -12.12 -17.45 11.45
N HIS A 59 -11.80 -16.31 12.09
CA HIS A 59 -12.78 -15.27 12.41
C HIS A 59 -12.74 -14.04 11.50
N SER A 60 -11.64 -13.82 10.80
CA SER A 60 -11.43 -12.60 10.01
C SER A 60 -10.36 -12.82 8.95
N LEU A 61 -10.69 -12.48 7.71
CA LEU A 61 -9.74 -12.37 6.61
C LEU A 61 -9.71 -10.92 6.16
N GLN A 62 -8.58 -10.25 6.37
CA GLN A 62 -8.35 -8.92 5.86
C GLN A 62 -7.22 -8.99 4.81
N PRO A 63 -7.50 -8.68 3.53
CA PRO A 63 -6.53 -8.84 2.44
C PRO A 63 -5.19 -8.13 2.69
N ALA A 64 -5.24 -6.91 3.25
CA ALA A 64 -4.04 -6.14 3.57
C ALA A 64 -3.10 -6.84 4.54
N ASP A 65 -3.63 -7.66 5.46
CA ASP A 65 -2.82 -8.32 6.47
C ASP A 65 -2.07 -9.51 5.86
N ILE A 66 -2.68 -10.22 4.92
CA ILE A 66 -1.97 -11.21 4.09
C ILE A 66 -0.79 -10.54 3.37
N GLY A 67 -1.06 -9.40 2.70
CA GLY A 67 -0.04 -8.64 1.98
C GLY A 67 1.09 -8.09 2.87
N LYS A 68 0.86 -7.93 4.18
CA LYS A 68 1.89 -7.56 5.15
C LYS A 68 2.72 -8.76 5.61
N LEU A 69 2.06 -9.89 5.82
CA LEU A 69 2.61 -11.01 6.59
C LEU A 69 3.35 -12.04 5.75
N TYR A 70 2.96 -12.32 4.50
CA TYR A 70 3.61 -13.41 3.73
C TYR A 70 5.13 -13.22 3.62
N GLY A 71 5.59 -11.96 3.48
CA GLY A 71 6.99 -11.61 3.25
C GLY A 71 7.87 -11.55 4.50
N ILE A 72 7.36 -11.90 5.69
CA ILE A 72 8.19 -11.97 6.91
C ILE A 72 8.84 -13.34 7.08
N VAL A 73 8.37 -14.37 6.38
CA VAL A 73 8.92 -15.73 6.47
C VAL A 73 10.11 -15.87 5.52
N ARG A 74 11.22 -16.44 6.00
CA ARG A 74 12.40 -16.72 5.17
C ARG A 74 12.21 -17.96 4.30
N GLY A 75 12.99 -18.07 3.23
CA GLY A 75 13.03 -19.23 2.37
C GLY A 75 13.37 -20.50 3.17
N GLY A 76 12.63 -21.58 2.90
CA GLY A 76 12.65 -22.82 3.68
C GLY A 76 11.77 -22.80 4.94
N GLY A 77 11.17 -21.65 5.28
CA GLY A 77 10.17 -21.52 6.32
C GLY A 77 8.77 -21.96 5.87
N LEU A 78 7.80 -21.95 6.80
CA LEU A 78 6.42 -22.37 6.55
C LEU A 78 5.41 -21.33 7.03
N ILE A 79 4.31 -21.20 6.27
CA ILE A 79 3.14 -20.41 6.67
C ILE A 79 1.97 -21.38 6.90
N PHE A 80 1.50 -21.48 8.14
CA PHE A 80 0.30 -22.22 8.50
C PHE A 80 -0.90 -21.28 8.52
N MET A 81 -1.87 -21.51 7.62
CA MET A 81 -3.15 -20.80 7.63
C MET A 81 -4.23 -21.66 8.30
N ILE A 82 -4.74 -21.22 9.44
CA ILE A 82 -5.86 -21.87 10.12
C ILE A 82 -7.15 -21.21 9.64
N THR A 83 -7.95 -21.97 8.88
CA THR A 83 -9.17 -21.51 8.23
C THR A 83 -10.36 -22.42 8.57
N PRO A 84 -11.61 -21.99 8.36
CA PRO A 84 -12.76 -22.90 8.33
C PRO A 84 -12.63 -23.94 7.20
N PRO A 85 -13.46 -24.99 7.16
CA PRO A 85 -13.54 -25.87 5.98
C PRO A 85 -13.70 -25.03 4.71
N LEU A 86 -12.92 -25.30 3.65
CA LEU A 86 -12.76 -24.33 2.56
C LEU A 86 -14.07 -24.03 1.83
N GLU A 87 -14.91 -25.04 1.58
CA GLU A 87 -16.22 -24.85 0.93
C GLU A 87 -17.24 -24.15 1.82
N GLU A 88 -17.20 -24.42 3.12
CA GLU A 88 -18.04 -23.69 4.08
C GLU A 88 -17.60 -22.24 4.19
N TRP A 89 -16.28 -22.00 4.18
CA TRP A 89 -15.70 -20.67 4.35
C TRP A 89 -16.22 -19.69 3.29
N LYS A 90 -16.34 -20.14 2.03
CA LYS A 90 -16.91 -19.36 0.92
C LYS A 90 -18.29 -18.75 1.24
N ASN A 91 -19.07 -19.41 2.10
CA ASN A 91 -20.45 -19.02 2.40
C ASN A 91 -20.61 -18.36 3.78
N THR A 92 -19.55 -18.34 4.59
CA THR A 92 -19.57 -17.80 5.95
C THR A 92 -19.28 -16.30 6.01
N LEU A 93 -19.95 -15.61 6.93
CA LEU A 93 -19.59 -14.25 7.27
C LEU A 93 -18.44 -14.23 8.27
N ASN A 94 -17.59 -13.21 8.18
CA ASN A 94 -16.43 -13.03 9.05
C ASN A 94 -16.44 -11.58 9.58
N ARG A 95 -15.56 -11.26 10.53
CA ARG A 95 -15.50 -9.92 11.14
C ARG A 95 -15.23 -8.78 10.15
N TYR A 96 -14.54 -9.05 9.05
CA TYR A 96 -14.28 -8.05 8.02
C TYR A 96 -15.57 -7.64 7.30
N HIS A 97 -16.47 -8.58 7.01
CA HIS A 97 -17.78 -8.32 6.41
C HIS A 97 -18.62 -7.32 7.22
N TYR A 98 -18.63 -7.43 8.55
CA TYR A 98 -19.35 -6.48 9.40
C TYR A 98 -18.76 -5.06 9.39
N ARG A 99 -17.48 -4.90 9.04
CA ARG A 99 -16.83 -3.58 8.95
C ARG A 99 -17.13 -2.85 7.64
N ILE A 100 -17.53 -3.58 6.60
CA ILE A 100 -17.86 -3.02 5.29
C ILE A 100 -19.38 -2.90 5.07
N LEU A 101 -20.18 -3.41 6.02
CA LEU A 101 -21.63 -3.26 6.01
C LEU A 101 -22.01 -1.82 6.31
N THR A 102 -22.94 -1.29 5.52
CA THR A 102 -23.37 0.11 5.55
C THR A 102 -24.90 0.13 5.58
N PRO A 103 -25.56 0.88 6.47
CA PRO A 103 -27.02 1.06 6.40
C PRO A 103 -27.44 1.61 5.04
N PRO A 104 -28.56 1.15 4.46
CA PRO A 104 -29.59 0.28 5.06
C PRO A 104 -29.34 -1.23 4.88
N TYR A 105 -28.18 -1.63 4.37
CA TYR A 105 -27.89 -3.03 4.05
C TYR A 105 -27.69 -3.87 5.31
N SER A 106 -28.00 -5.16 5.19
CA SER A 106 -27.88 -6.17 6.23
C SER A 106 -26.87 -7.25 5.85
N GLU A 107 -26.58 -8.16 6.78
CA GLU A 107 -25.73 -9.34 6.55
C GLU A 107 -26.15 -10.19 5.34
N LYS A 108 -27.44 -10.16 4.98
CA LYS A 108 -27.98 -10.92 3.84
C LYS A 108 -27.56 -10.37 2.49
N ASP A 109 -27.19 -9.09 2.44
CA ASP A 109 -26.85 -8.37 1.21
C ASP A 109 -25.36 -8.54 0.84
N ILE A 110 -24.54 -9.07 1.75
CA ILE A 110 -23.11 -9.27 1.53
C ILE A 110 -22.89 -10.38 0.49
N ARG A 111 -22.12 -10.07 -0.56
CA ARG A 111 -21.96 -10.95 -1.74
C ARG A 111 -21.04 -12.15 -1.50
N LYS A 112 -20.05 -12.03 -0.61
CA LYS A 112 -19.08 -13.09 -0.22
C LYS A 112 -18.20 -13.61 -1.37
N ASN A 113 -17.92 -12.75 -2.34
CA ASN A 113 -17.11 -13.07 -3.51
C ASN A 113 -15.62 -13.20 -3.17
N PHE A 114 -15.08 -12.36 -2.28
CA PHE A 114 -13.63 -12.32 -2.03
C PHE A 114 -13.10 -13.62 -1.41
N VAL A 115 -13.82 -14.18 -0.44
CA VAL A 115 -13.41 -15.45 0.19
C VAL A 115 -13.43 -16.59 -0.84
N SER A 116 -14.42 -16.61 -1.75
CA SER A 116 -14.42 -17.61 -2.83
C SER A 116 -13.19 -17.46 -3.72
N TRP A 117 -12.91 -16.25 -4.20
CA TRP A 117 -11.71 -15.94 -4.98
C TRP A 117 -10.42 -16.39 -4.27
N PHE A 118 -10.28 -16.04 -2.99
CA PHE A 118 -9.11 -16.39 -2.18
C PHE A 118 -8.93 -17.90 -2.06
N VAL A 119 -10.01 -18.64 -1.81
CA VAL A 119 -10.00 -20.11 -1.73
C VAL A 119 -9.65 -20.75 -3.08
N ASP A 120 -10.19 -20.22 -4.17
CA ASP A 120 -9.92 -20.73 -5.51
C ASP A 120 -8.45 -20.54 -5.90
N LYS A 121 -7.87 -19.37 -5.59
CA LYS A 121 -6.43 -19.11 -5.75
C LYS A 121 -5.57 -20.02 -4.87
N LEU A 122 -5.94 -20.26 -3.61
CA LEU A 122 -5.24 -21.26 -2.76
C LEU A 122 -5.22 -22.66 -3.38
N LYS A 123 -6.34 -23.07 -3.99
CA LYS A 123 -6.46 -24.38 -4.65
C LYS A 123 -5.69 -24.47 -5.95
N SER A 124 -5.58 -23.38 -6.73
CA SER A 124 -4.86 -23.40 -8.01
C SER A 124 -3.36 -23.16 -7.88
N SER A 125 -2.87 -22.53 -6.80
CA SER A 125 -1.45 -22.14 -6.69
C SER A 125 -0.51 -23.24 -6.22
N ASP A 126 0.67 -23.33 -6.82
CA ASP A 126 1.73 -24.26 -6.40
C ASP A 126 2.30 -23.91 -5.02
N GLY A 127 2.98 -24.86 -4.38
CA GLY A 127 3.62 -24.65 -3.07
C GLY A 127 2.66 -24.64 -1.87
N ILE A 128 1.37 -24.84 -2.10
CA ILE A 128 0.32 -24.79 -1.06
C ILE A 128 -0.29 -26.16 -0.84
N ALA A 129 -0.11 -26.69 0.37
CA ALA A 129 -0.78 -27.91 0.82
C ALA A 129 -2.11 -27.57 1.51
N ILE A 130 -3.15 -28.36 1.25
CA ILE A 130 -4.46 -28.22 1.90
C ILE A 130 -4.73 -29.47 2.71
N ILE A 131 -4.91 -29.30 4.02
CA ILE A 131 -5.21 -30.37 4.96
C ILE A 131 -6.54 -30.06 5.63
N GLU A 132 -7.51 -30.95 5.46
CA GLU A 132 -8.84 -30.80 6.04
C GLU A 132 -9.14 -32.01 6.93
N ASN A 133 -9.40 -31.75 8.22
CA ASN A 133 -9.68 -32.79 9.21
C ASN A 133 -8.61 -33.90 9.25
N GLY A 134 -7.34 -33.51 9.06
CA GLY A 134 -6.19 -34.42 9.04
C GLY A 134 -5.98 -35.18 7.73
N ILE A 135 -6.82 -34.95 6.71
CA ILE A 135 -6.71 -35.56 5.39
C ILE A 135 -6.09 -34.55 4.43
N ILE A 136 -5.04 -34.94 3.72
CA ILE A 136 -4.43 -34.12 2.67
C ILE A 136 -5.38 -34.10 1.47
N LYS A 137 -5.94 -32.93 1.16
CA LYS A 137 -6.82 -32.69 0.01
C LYS A 137 -6.03 -32.24 -1.22
N LYS A 138 -4.91 -31.57 -0.98
CA LYS A 138 -3.97 -31.10 -2.01
C LYS A 138 -2.57 -31.16 -1.43
N GLU A 139 -1.66 -31.77 -2.17
CA GLU A 139 -0.23 -31.74 -1.86
C GLU A 139 0.37 -30.41 -2.33
N GLY A 140 1.27 -29.86 -1.52
CA GLY A 140 1.96 -28.60 -1.82
C GLY A 140 3.36 -28.79 -2.41
N PHE A 141 3.70 -30.00 -2.87
CA PHE A 141 5.03 -30.26 -3.42
C PHE A 141 5.27 -29.41 -4.67
N TYR A 142 6.38 -28.68 -4.66
CA TYR A 142 6.80 -27.84 -5.76
C TYR A 142 8.27 -28.09 -6.03
N GLU A 143 8.59 -28.50 -7.26
CA GLU A 143 9.98 -28.66 -7.68
C GLU A 143 10.63 -27.28 -7.82
N SER A 144 11.33 -26.86 -6.77
CA SER A 144 12.17 -25.67 -6.81
C SER A 144 13.62 -26.06 -7.07
N LYS A 145 14.29 -25.38 -8.00
CA LYS A 145 15.74 -25.49 -8.16
C LYS A 145 16.40 -24.78 -6.99
N VAL A 146 17.19 -25.51 -6.20
CA VAL A 146 18.04 -24.90 -5.17
C VAL A 146 19.07 -24.00 -5.83
N GLU A 147 18.85 -22.69 -5.80
CA GLU A 147 19.83 -21.74 -6.28
C GLU A 147 21.01 -21.67 -5.32
N LYS A 148 22.22 -21.90 -5.83
CA LYS A 148 23.44 -21.66 -5.06
C LYS A 148 23.62 -20.15 -4.91
N LYS A 149 23.76 -19.66 -3.67
CA LYS A 149 24.11 -18.26 -3.40
C LYS A 149 25.32 -17.85 -4.24
N LYS A 150 25.13 -16.87 -5.12
CA LYS A 150 26.23 -16.29 -5.90
C LYS A 150 27.22 -15.65 -4.94
N LYS A 151 28.53 -15.76 -5.23
CA LYS A 151 29.55 -15.02 -4.48
C LYS A 151 29.40 -13.53 -4.76
N LEU A 152 29.16 -12.76 -3.72
CA LEU A 152 29.07 -11.30 -3.79
C LEU A 152 30.41 -10.69 -4.24
N ARG A 153 30.33 -9.65 -5.09
CA ARG A 153 31.50 -8.96 -5.66
C ARG A 153 31.54 -7.53 -5.15
N ILE A 154 32.53 -7.22 -4.32
CA ILE A 154 32.78 -5.85 -3.85
C ILE A 154 33.49 -5.06 -4.97
N PRO A 155 33.06 -3.82 -5.27
CA PRO A 155 33.72 -2.96 -6.26
C PRO A 155 35.20 -2.74 -5.93
N ARG A 156 36.05 -2.70 -6.96
CA ARG A 156 37.51 -2.51 -6.79
C ARG A 156 37.86 -1.04 -6.51
N ASP A 157 37.07 -0.14 -7.05
CA ASP A 157 37.15 1.32 -7.00
C ASP A 157 36.23 1.92 -5.93
N ALA A 158 35.88 1.15 -4.90
CA ALA A 158 35.04 1.62 -3.80
C ALA A 158 35.72 2.75 -3.00
N ILE A 159 34.98 3.83 -2.74
CA ILE A 159 35.36 4.92 -1.83
C ILE A 159 35.03 4.51 -0.39
N PHE A 160 33.86 3.91 -0.17
CA PHE A 160 33.48 3.37 1.13
C PHE A 160 34.36 2.17 1.51
N SER A 161 34.56 1.98 2.82
CA SER A 161 35.38 0.87 3.31
C SER A 161 34.76 -0.49 2.94
N LYS A 162 35.61 -1.50 2.72
CA LYS A 162 35.17 -2.86 2.36
C LYS A 162 34.24 -3.49 3.40
N GLU A 163 34.35 -3.09 4.66
CA GLU A 163 33.49 -3.58 5.75
C GLU A 163 32.03 -3.15 5.58
N VAL A 164 31.77 -1.96 5.01
CA VAL A 164 30.42 -1.49 4.69
C VAL A 164 29.75 -2.45 3.70
N TYR A 165 30.45 -2.79 2.61
CA TYR A 165 29.91 -3.68 1.58
C TYR A 165 29.69 -5.11 2.07
N LYS A 166 30.46 -5.57 3.05
CA LYS A 166 30.27 -6.91 3.65
C LYS A 166 28.98 -7.02 4.48
N MET A 167 28.36 -5.91 4.85
CA MET A 167 27.06 -5.92 5.52
C MET A 167 25.89 -6.21 4.57
N ALA A 168 26.09 -6.05 3.26
CA ALA A 168 25.08 -6.35 2.24
C ALA A 168 24.88 -7.87 2.07
N LEU A 169 23.64 -8.28 1.85
CA LEU A 169 23.25 -9.68 1.65
C LEU A 169 23.14 -10.08 0.17
N THR A 170 22.89 -9.11 -0.71
CA THR A 170 22.67 -9.31 -2.15
C THR A 170 23.59 -8.43 -2.97
N GLN A 171 23.79 -8.77 -4.25
CA GLN A 171 24.60 -7.94 -5.15
C GLN A 171 23.92 -6.59 -5.40
N ASP A 172 22.58 -6.58 -5.51
CA ASP A 172 21.79 -5.36 -5.67
C ASP A 172 22.04 -4.35 -4.52
N GLN A 173 22.19 -4.84 -3.28
CA GLN A 173 22.54 -3.97 -2.15
C GLN A 173 23.95 -3.39 -2.28
N ILE A 174 24.93 -4.19 -2.70
CA ILE A 174 26.30 -3.73 -2.93
C ILE A 174 26.35 -2.65 -4.01
N ASP A 175 25.67 -2.90 -5.13
CA ASP A 175 25.64 -2.00 -6.28
C ASP A 175 24.92 -0.70 -5.93
N PHE A 176 23.84 -0.75 -5.13
CA PHE A 176 23.19 0.44 -4.58
C PHE A 176 24.11 1.23 -3.63
N ILE A 177 24.78 0.56 -2.69
CA ILE A 177 25.71 1.23 -1.76
C ILE A 177 26.83 1.93 -2.55
N LYS A 178 27.34 1.31 -3.61
CA LYS A 178 28.30 1.92 -4.53
C LYS A 178 27.72 3.12 -5.28
N LEU A 179 26.46 3.05 -5.70
CA LEU A 179 25.79 4.18 -6.34
C LEU A 179 25.68 5.41 -5.41
N VAL A 180 25.47 5.20 -4.10
CA VAL A 180 25.38 6.28 -3.11
C VAL A 180 26.68 7.09 -2.99
N GLU A 181 27.83 6.53 -3.37
CA GLU A 181 29.10 7.28 -3.41
C GLU A 181 29.05 8.50 -4.35
N ASN A 182 28.18 8.48 -5.38
CA ASN A 182 27.97 9.64 -6.27
C ASN A 182 27.34 10.85 -5.56
N LEU A 183 26.91 10.70 -4.29
CA LEU A 183 26.46 11.80 -3.45
C LEU A 183 27.57 12.43 -2.60
N ILE A 184 28.81 11.93 -2.62
CA ILE A 184 29.91 12.50 -1.84
C ILE A 184 30.29 13.89 -2.38
N GLU A 185 30.62 13.94 -3.68
CA GLU A 185 30.99 15.19 -4.35
C GLU A 185 29.86 16.21 -4.29
N LYS A 186 30.21 17.51 -4.27
CA LYS A 186 29.23 18.59 -4.20
C LYS A 186 28.38 18.57 -5.48
N PRO A 187 27.07 18.27 -5.41
CA PRO A 187 26.23 18.19 -6.59
C PRO A 187 26.04 19.57 -7.23
N ASP A 188 26.39 19.67 -8.52
CA ASP A 188 25.98 20.76 -9.41
C ASP A 188 25.66 20.17 -10.80
N PRO A 189 24.37 19.98 -11.17
CA PRO A 189 23.15 20.32 -10.44
C PRO A 189 22.83 19.35 -9.28
N ILE A 190 21.66 19.51 -8.64
CA ILE A 190 21.15 18.58 -7.59
C ILE A 190 21.25 17.13 -8.08
N THR A 191 21.74 16.23 -7.21
CA THR A 191 21.79 14.79 -7.50
C THR A 191 20.73 14.06 -6.70
N THR A 192 19.95 13.24 -7.40
CA THR A 192 18.89 12.41 -6.85
C THR A 192 19.10 10.96 -7.21
N ILE A 193 18.98 10.07 -6.23
CA ILE A 193 18.90 8.62 -6.45
C ILE A 193 17.45 8.18 -6.25
N VAL A 194 16.90 7.42 -7.20
CA VAL A 194 15.57 6.80 -7.08
C VAL A 194 15.75 5.29 -7.02
N LEU A 195 15.62 4.75 -5.81
CA LEU A 195 15.65 3.33 -5.50
C LEU A 195 14.25 2.72 -5.63
N LYS A 196 14.10 1.82 -6.59
CA LYS A 196 12.89 1.05 -6.85
C LYS A 196 13.14 -0.39 -6.42
N ALA A 197 12.23 -0.99 -5.66
CA ALA A 197 12.25 -2.43 -5.45
C ALA A 197 10.90 -2.91 -4.99
N HIS A 198 10.61 -4.19 -5.14
CA HIS A 198 9.51 -4.80 -4.42
C HIS A 198 9.78 -4.88 -2.89
N ARG A 199 8.78 -5.29 -2.10
CA ARG A 199 8.95 -5.47 -0.64
C ARG A 199 9.92 -6.61 -0.33
N GLY A 200 10.73 -6.51 0.72
CA GLY A 200 11.61 -7.62 1.11
C GLY A 200 12.87 -7.78 0.26
N ARG A 201 13.25 -6.74 -0.50
CA ARG A 201 14.52 -6.67 -1.26
C ARG A 201 15.64 -5.93 -0.49
N GLY A 202 15.34 -5.43 0.72
CA GLY A 202 16.35 -4.80 1.58
C GLY A 202 16.66 -3.33 1.25
N LYS A 203 15.67 -2.56 0.77
CA LYS A 203 15.81 -1.13 0.45
C LYS A 203 16.24 -0.29 1.67
N SER A 204 15.42 -0.31 2.72
CA SER A 204 15.65 0.48 3.95
C SER A 204 16.96 0.11 4.65
N SER A 205 17.36 -1.17 4.58
CA SER A 205 18.66 -1.61 5.11
C SER A 205 19.83 -1.11 4.26
N ALA A 206 19.75 -1.16 2.93
CA ALA A 206 20.80 -0.63 2.05
C ALA A 206 20.99 0.88 2.21
N ILE A 207 19.89 1.63 2.40
CA ILE A 207 19.93 3.06 2.74
C ILE A 207 20.57 3.26 4.12
N GLY A 208 20.13 2.53 5.14
CA GLY A 208 20.67 2.62 6.48
C GLY A 208 22.17 2.31 6.56
N ILE A 209 22.66 1.36 5.75
CA ILE A 209 24.08 0.99 5.64
C ILE A 209 24.89 2.06 4.88
N SER A 210 24.31 2.73 3.89
CA SER A 210 25.04 3.71 3.07
C SER A 210 25.11 5.11 3.68
N LEU A 211 24.20 5.46 4.61
CA LEU A 211 24.17 6.77 5.26
C LEU A 211 25.43 7.07 6.11
N PRO A 212 25.86 6.22 7.06
CA PRO A 212 27.04 6.50 7.89
C PRO A 212 28.34 6.78 7.13
N PRO A 213 28.75 5.95 6.14
CA PRO A 213 29.98 6.24 5.39
C PRO A 213 29.84 7.49 4.50
N LEU A 214 28.63 7.78 3.99
CA LEU A 214 28.38 9.04 3.29
C LEU A 214 28.54 10.25 4.24
N ILE A 215 28.00 10.18 5.45
CA ILE A 215 28.13 11.22 6.47
C ILE A 215 29.60 11.46 6.82
N GLU A 216 30.37 10.39 7.06
CA GLU A 216 31.81 10.48 7.36
C GLU A 216 32.58 11.21 6.25
N ASN A 217 32.36 10.83 4.99
CA ASN A 217 32.99 11.51 3.85
C ASN A 217 32.57 12.99 3.73
N LEU A 218 31.34 13.33 4.07
CA LEU A 218 30.87 14.73 4.04
C LEU A 218 31.43 15.57 5.20
N LEU A 219 31.74 14.95 6.34
CA LEU A 219 32.36 15.62 7.49
C LEU A 219 33.80 16.09 7.20
N GLU A 220 34.46 15.54 6.17
CA GLU A 220 35.74 16.08 5.69
C GLU A 220 35.61 17.51 5.13
N PHE A 221 34.42 17.87 4.65
CA PHE A 221 34.14 19.17 4.03
C PHE A 221 33.21 20.07 4.84
N LYS A 222 32.52 19.52 5.87
CA LYS A 222 31.51 20.23 6.67
C LYS A 222 31.69 19.95 8.16
N ARG A 223 31.38 20.96 8.99
CA ARG A 223 31.49 20.84 10.46
C ARG A 223 30.44 19.92 11.09
N SER A 224 29.26 19.85 10.50
CA SER A 224 28.14 19.06 10.99
C SER A 224 27.27 18.61 9.83
N ILE A 225 26.67 17.43 9.95
CA ILE A 225 25.78 16.86 8.95
C ILE A 225 24.41 16.57 9.56
N ARG A 226 23.37 17.10 8.91
CA ARG A 226 21.97 16.84 9.24
C ARG A 226 21.33 16.01 8.13
N VAL A 227 20.75 14.87 8.51
CA VAL A 227 19.97 14.00 7.65
C VAL A 227 18.52 14.02 8.11
N ILE A 228 17.61 14.35 7.19
CA ILE A 228 16.17 14.17 7.41
C ILE A 228 15.75 12.88 6.73
N VAL A 229 15.16 11.97 7.50
CA VAL A 229 14.50 10.77 7.00
C VAL A 229 13.00 11.02 7.07
N THR A 230 12.29 10.84 5.96
CA THR A 230 10.84 11.07 5.89
C THR A 230 10.15 9.86 5.26
N ALA A 231 9.01 9.49 5.83
CA ALA A 231 8.11 8.44 5.35
C ALA A 231 6.71 8.68 5.93
N PRO A 232 5.64 8.10 5.37
CA PRO A 232 4.27 8.29 5.87
C PRO A 232 4.14 7.98 7.36
N GLU A 233 4.75 6.89 7.82
CA GLU A 233 4.73 6.44 9.21
C GLU A 233 6.16 6.20 9.74
N LEU A 234 6.35 6.35 11.05
CA LEU A 234 7.66 6.20 11.70
C LEU A 234 8.17 4.75 11.65
N GLU A 235 7.27 3.78 11.61
CA GLU A 235 7.57 2.35 11.50
C GLU A 235 8.31 2.02 10.19
N ASN A 236 8.06 2.77 9.12
CA ASN A 236 8.66 2.51 7.81
C ASN A 236 10.19 2.69 7.82
N VAL A 237 10.70 3.57 8.69
CA VAL A 237 12.11 4.00 8.68
C VAL A 237 12.96 3.33 9.75
N GLN A 238 12.38 2.44 10.57
CA GLN A 238 13.10 1.82 11.69
C GLN A 238 14.33 1.03 11.26
N GLU A 239 14.26 0.33 10.12
CA GLU A 239 15.41 -0.38 9.57
C GLU A 239 16.54 0.58 9.14
N ILE A 240 16.21 1.77 8.63
CA ILE A 240 17.22 2.82 8.32
C ILE A 240 17.93 3.22 9.62
N PHE A 241 17.17 3.57 10.67
CA PHE A 241 17.73 3.95 11.96
C PHE A 241 18.59 2.83 12.58
N ARG A 242 18.11 1.58 12.52
CA ARG A 242 18.83 0.43 13.08
C ARG A 242 20.21 0.26 12.45
N PHE A 243 20.28 0.19 11.12
CA PHE A 243 21.54 0.00 10.42
C PHE A 243 22.45 1.23 10.49
N SER A 244 21.89 2.44 10.41
CA SER A 244 22.69 3.66 10.57
C SER A 244 23.31 3.76 11.95
N LYS A 245 22.56 3.44 13.02
CA LYS A 245 23.08 3.38 14.39
C LYS A 245 24.16 2.32 14.54
N GLU A 246 23.91 1.09 14.08
CA GLU A 246 24.86 -0.02 14.22
C GLU A 246 26.20 0.29 13.54
N LEU A 247 26.15 0.86 12.34
CA LEU A 247 27.35 1.17 11.58
C LEU A 247 28.08 2.42 12.11
N LEU A 248 27.37 3.47 12.54
CA LEU A 248 28.01 4.61 13.22
C LEU A 248 28.77 4.18 14.48
N ILE A 249 28.20 3.27 15.29
CA ILE A 249 28.89 2.71 16.46
C ILE A 249 30.14 1.93 16.04
N LYS A 250 30.05 1.10 14.99
CA LYS A 250 31.20 0.36 14.43
C LYS A 250 32.30 1.29 13.90
N MET A 251 31.94 2.48 13.42
CA MET A 251 32.86 3.53 12.97
C MET A 251 33.44 4.35 14.15
N GLY A 252 33.04 4.08 15.39
CA GLY A 252 33.60 4.70 16.59
C GLY A 252 32.85 5.92 17.12
N TYR A 253 31.65 6.21 16.61
CA TYR A 253 30.84 7.33 17.11
C TYR A 253 30.05 6.95 18.36
N GLU A 254 30.04 7.83 19.36
CA GLU A 254 29.11 7.73 20.49
C GLU A 254 27.73 8.28 20.08
N ILE A 255 26.74 7.38 20.01
CA ILE A 255 25.40 7.70 19.52
C ILE A 255 24.40 7.83 20.66
N ARG A 256 23.73 8.99 20.71
CA ARG A 256 22.54 9.23 21.51
C ARG A 256 21.30 8.93 20.68
N GLU A 257 20.25 8.47 21.34
CA GLU A 257 19.01 8.03 20.71
C GLU A 257 17.80 8.62 21.44
N ARG A 258 16.75 8.95 20.69
CA ARG A 258 15.42 9.25 21.24
C ARG A 258 14.37 8.36 20.58
N LYS A 259 13.46 7.86 21.41
CA LYS A 259 12.37 6.97 21.01
C LYS A 259 11.00 7.56 21.35
N ARG A 260 10.01 7.22 20.54
CA ARG A 260 8.59 7.44 20.80
C ARG A 260 7.90 6.09 20.64
N GLU A 261 7.17 5.63 21.66
CA GLU A 261 6.46 4.34 21.62
C GLU A 261 7.37 3.16 21.21
N ASN A 262 8.60 3.14 21.73
CA ASN A 262 9.68 2.19 21.39
C ASN A 262 10.27 2.29 19.97
N LEU A 263 9.78 3.21 19.13
CA LEU A 263 10.30 3.48 17.80
C LEU A 263 11.34 4.60 17.85
N THR A 264 12.49 4.40 17.21
CA THR A 264 13.57 5.40 17.12
C THR A 264 13.17 6.46 16.10
N PHE A 265 13.12 7.72 16.53
CA PHE A 265 12.83 8.86 15.64
C PHE A 265 14.01 9.82 15.49
N TRP A 266 15.05 9.66 16.31
CA TRP A 266 16.23 10.52 16.29
C TRP A 266 17.44 9.76 16.79
N ILE A 267 18.56 9.87 16.07
CA ILE A 267 19.89 9.47 16.52
C ILE A 267 20.88 10.60 16.21
N GLY A 268 21.88 10.78 17.08
CA GLY A 268 22.88 11.81 16.86
C GLY A 268 24.14 11.66 17.71
N SER A 269 25.17 12.35 17.26
CA SER A 269 26.45 12.55 17.94
C SER A 269 26.78 14.06 17.90
N ASP A 270 27.98 14.47 18.29
CA ASP A 270 28.33 15.90 18.41
C ASP A 270 28.18 16.67 17.08
N ASN A 271 28.50 16.05 15.95
CA ASN A 271 28.46 16.64 14.61
C ASN A 271 27.52 15.92 13.64
N ILE A 272 26.74 14.93 14.11
CA ILE A 272 25.86 14.11 13.27
C ILE A 272 24.45 14.16 13.83
N THR A 273 23.46 14.41 12.98
CA THR A 273 22.04 14.27 13.32
C THR A 273 21.30 13.52 12.21
N ILE A 274 20.62 12.44 12.57
CA ILE A 274 19.67 11.75 11.70
C ILE A 274 18.32 11.77 12.42
N GLU A 275 17.32 12.40 11.81
CA GLU A 275 16.01 12.58 12.43
C GLU A 275 14.86 12.24 11.48
N TYR A 276 13.79 11.69 12.05
CA TYR A 276 12.55 11.44 11.34
C TYR A 276 11.65 12.67 11.40
N MET A 277 11.06 13.02 10.27
CA MET A 277 9.98 13.99 10.19
C MET A 277 8.86 13.43 9.30
N LYS A 278 7.60 13.75 9.62
CA LYS A 278 6.51 13.47 8.69
C LYS A 278 6.72 14.29 7.40
N PRO A 279 6.24 13.83 6.24
CA PRO A 279 6.46 14.53 4.97
C PRO A 279 5.99 15.98 5.02
N ALA A 280 4.85 16.26 5.66
CA ALA A 280 4.30 17.60 5.81
C ALA A 280 5.16 18.55 6.66
N ASP A 281 5.93 18.02 7.63
CA ASP A 281 6.84 18.82 8.46
C ASP A 281 8.21 19.00 7.79
N ALA A 282 8.63 18.01 7.00
CA ALA A 282 9.93 17.99 6.32
C ALA A 282 10.01 19.06 5.21
N ILE A 283 8.90 19.44 4.57
CA ILE A 283 8.90 20.43 3.47
C ILE A 283 9.38 21.83 3.87
N GLU A 284 9.45 22.14 5.16
CA GLU A 284 9.87 23.45 5.68
C GLU A 284 11.32 23.44 6.21
N ARG A 285 12.02 22.31 6.14
CA ARG A 285 13.32 22.12 6.79
C ARG A 285 14.44 21.85 5.79
N TYR A 286 15.55 22.55 5.96
CA TYR A 286 16.80 22.26 5.23
C TYR A 286 17.59 21.14 5.90
N ALA A 287 18.22 20.30 5.09
CA ALA A 287 19.13 19.24 5.52
C ALA A 287 20.24 19.00 4.49
N ASP A 288 21.36 18.45 4.94
CA ASP A 288 22.48 18.09 4.07
C ASP A 288 22.15 16.90 3.17
N ILE A 289 21.30 16.00 3.68
CA ILE A 289 20.76 14.83 2.96
C ILE A 289 19.27 14.70 3.32
N ILE A 290 18.42 14.47 2.33
CA ILE A 290 17.03 14.04 2.55
C ILE A 290 16.86 12.62 2.02
N VAL A 291 16.39 11.73 2.88
CA VAL A 291 16.00 10.37 2.54
C VAL A 291 14.49 10.27 2.64
N VAL A 292 13.85 9.90 1.54
CA VAL A 292 12.42 9.64 1.50
C VAL A 292 12.19 8.14 1.32
N ASP A 293 11.73 7.45 2.36
CA ASP A 293 11.33 6.04 2.25
C ASP A 293 9.82 5.93 1.99
N GLU A 294 9.42 4.87 1.28
CA GLU A 294 8.06 4.68 0.74
C GLU A 294 7.51 5.94 0.02
N ALA A 295 8.36 6.56 -0.81
CA ALA A 295 8.06 7.78 -1.54
C ALA A 295 6.77 7.68 -2.38
N ALA A 296 6.43 6.50 -2.86
CA ALA A 296 5.18 6.29 -3.59
C ALA A 296 3.91 6.62 -2.81
N SER A 297 3.94 6.43 -1.50
CA SER A 297 2.81 6.76 -0.62
C SER A 297 2.71 8.26 -0.32
N ILE A 298 3.62 9.08 -0.85
CA ILE A 298 3.67 10.54 -0.66
C ILE A 298 3.32 11.24 -2.00
N PRO A 299 2.48 12.28 -1.99
CA PRO A 299 2.14 13.00 -3.21
C PRO A 299 3.35 13.60 -3.94
N PRO A 300 3.40 13.52 -5.29
CA PRO A 300 4.52 14.04 -6.08
C PRO A 300 4.84 15.53 -5.87
N ASN A 301 3.86 16.37 -5.51
CA ASN A 301 4.07 17.78 -5.19
C ASN A 301 4.89 17.98 -3.90
N ILE A 302 4.65 17.16 -2.87
CA ILE A 302 5.45 17.19 -1.64
C ILE A 302 6.88 16.76 -1.96
N LEU A 303 7.03 15.64 -2.67
CA LEU A 303 8.36 15.10 -3.03
C LEU A 303 9.19 16.09 -3.82
N LEU A 304 8.62 16.73 -4.84
CA LEU A 304 9.32 17.75 -5.63
C LEU A 304 9.75 18.97 -4.81
N THR A 305 9.10 19.26 -3.68
CA THR A 305 9.48 20.38 -2.79
C THR A 305 10.80 20.10 -2.06
N PHE A 306 11.18 18.84 -1.86
CA PHE A 306 12.46 18.50 -1.23
C PHE A 306 13.68 18.89 -2.08
N LEU A 307 13.50 19.05 -3.40
CA LEU A 307 14.53 19.59 -4.29
C LEU A 307 14.93 21.03 -3.91
N ASP A 308 14.04 21.78 -3.24
CA ASP A 308 14.32 23.14 -2.78
C ASP A 308 14.95 23.18 -1.38
N ARG A 309 15.18 22.00 -0.75
CA ARG A 309 15.64 21.86 0.64
C ARG A 309 17.00 21.18 0.79
N THR A 310 17.46 20.52 -0.26
CA THR A 310 18.79 19.90 -0.27
C THR A 310 19.26 19.68 -1.72
N ASN A 311 20.56 19.42 -1.88
CA ASN A 311 21.15 19.01 -3.15
C ASN A 311 21.46 17.51 -3.24
N ARG A 312 21.17 16.73 -2.19
CA ARG A 312 21.38 15.28 -2.12
C ARG A 312 20.10 14.60 -1.65
N ILE A 313 19.45 13.85 -2.54
CA ILE A 313 18.19 13.18 -2.21
C ILE A 313 18.25 11.71 -2.58
N ILE A 314 17.74 10.86 -1.69
CA ILE A 314 17.45 9.45 -1.97
C ILE A 314 15.95 9.25 -1.83
N TYR A 315 15.26 8.97 -2.94
CA TYR A 315 13.89 8.48 -2.93
C TYR A 315 13.91 6.96 -2.98
N SER A 316 13.20 6.31 -2.07
CA SER A 316 12.99 4.86 -2.07
C SER A 316 11.51 4.57 -2.22
N SER A 317 11.15 3.59 -3.05
CA SER A 317 9.76 3.27 -3.33
C SER A 317 9.55 1.77 -3.53
N THR A 318 8.45 1.26 -3.00
CA THR A 318 7.98 -0.10 -3.29
C THR A 318 7.23 -0.14 -4.62
N VAL A 319 7.77 -0.81 -5.66
CA VAL A 319 7.19 -0.84 -7.03
C VAL A 319 5.84 -1.57 -7.05
N HIS A 320 5.81 -2.79 -6.47
CA HIS A 320 4.59 -3.55 -6.24
C HIS A 320 4.62 -4.11 -4.81
N GLY A 321 3.55 -3.87 -4.07
CA GLY A 321 3.38 -4.28 -2.68
C GLY A 321 1.96 -3.97 -2.23
N TYR A 322 1.55 -4.45 -1.04
CA TYR A 322 0.20 -4.23 -0.51
C TYR A 322 -0.18 -2.75 -0.33
N GLU A 323 0.76 -1.81 -0.37
CA GLU A 323 0.42 -0.37 -0.34
C GLU A 323 0.17 0.23 -1.74
N GLY A 324 0.35 -0.58 -2.80
CA GLY A 324 -0.19 -0.37 -4.15
C GLY A 324 0.15 0.96 -4.84
N ALA A 325 1.18 1.66 -4.36
CA ALA A 325 1.51 3.03 -4.74
C ALA A 325 2.64 3.13 -5.78
N GLY A 326 3.45 2.08 -5.94
CA GLY A 326 4.77 2.16 -6.57
C GLY A 326 4.82 2.55 -8.04
N ARG A 327 3.89 2.04 -8.85
CA ARG A 327 3.95 2.19 -10.31
C ARG A 327 3.39 3.52 -10.79
N SER A 328 2.25 3.95 -10.25
CA SER A 328 1.66 5.29 -10.51
C SER A 328 2.59 6.42 -10.07
N PHE A 329 3.22 6.22 -8.91
CA PHE A 329 4.31 7.04 -8.43
C PHE A 329 5.46 7.08 -9.43
N SER A 330 6.04 5.92 -9.77
CA SER A 330 7.20 5.86 -10.67
C SER A 330 6.93 6.58 -11.99
N VAL A 331 5.78 6.36 -12.63
CA VAL A 331 5.48 7.01 -13.92
C VAL A 331 5.34 8.52 -13.76
N ARG A 332 4.48 9.01 -12.85
CA ARG A 332 4.17 10.45 -12.76
C ARG A 332 5.29 11.26 -12.10
N PHE A 333 5.86 10.75 -11.03
CA PHE A 333 6.92 11.42 -10.31
C PHE A 333 8.19 11.45 -11.15
N LEU A 334 8.64 10.32 -11.71
CA LEU A 334 9.85 10.30 -12.55
C LEU A 334 9.69 11.18 -13.79
N GLN A 335 8.52 11.19 -14.45
CA GLN A 335 8.27 12.11 -15.56
C GLN A 335 8.41 13.58 -15.14
N ARG A 336 7.91 13.98 -13.97
CA ARG A 336 8.06 15.35 -13.46
C ARG A 336 9.49 15.64 -12.99
N LEU A 337 10.16 14.65 -12.41
CA LEU A 337 11.53 14.73 -11.93
C LEU A 337 12.50 14.90 -13.10
N ARG A 338 12.35 14.11 -14.16
CA ARG A 338 13.13 14.20 -15.42
C ARG A 338 12.96 15.53 -16.16
N LYS A 339 11.86 16.26 -15.93
CA LYS A 339 11.67 17.63 -16.46
C LYS A 339 12.45 18.70 -15.68
N LYS A 340 13.02 18.36 -14.52
CA LYS A 340 13.89 19.26 -13.74
C LYS A 340 15.33 19.15 -14.24
N LYS A 341 16.10 20.24 -14.11
CA LYS A 341 17.53 20.27 -14.42
C LYS A 341 18.33 19.68 -13.25
N ILE A 342 18.32 18.36 -13.11
CA ILE A 342 18.97 17.62 -12.02
C ILE A 342 19.61 16.33 -12.55
N ASN A 343 20.58 15.78 -11.82
CA ASN A 343 21.14 14.46 -12.10
C ASN A 343 20.28 13.37 -11.41
N ILE A 344 19.85 12.36 -12.16
CA ILE A 344 18.95 11.31 -11.67
C ILE A 344 19.60 9.95 -11.92
N TYR A 345 19.88 9.23 -10.83
CA TYR A 345 20.25 7.82 -10.89
C TYR A 345 19.06 6.96 -10.51
N GLU A 346 18.52 6.21 -11.47
CA GLU A 346 17.50 5.21 -11.20
C GLU A 346 18.16 3.86 -10.94
N PHE A 347 17.80 3.22 -9.83
CA PHE A 347 18.31 1.90 -9.46
C PHE A 347 17.16 0.99 -9.07
N GLU A 348 17.18 -0.25 -9.56
CA GLU A 348 16.17 -1.25 -9.25
C GLU A 348 16.79 -2.45 -8.54
N MET A 349 16.27 -2.80 -7.35
CA MET A 349 16.62 -4.05 -6.68
C MET A 349 15.56 -5.10 -6.98
N VAL A 350 16.01 -6.26 -7.44
CA VAL A 350 15.16 -7.38 -7.85
C VAL A 350 15.36 -8.56 -6.91
N GLU A 351 16.58 -8.81 -6.45
CA GLU A 351 16.95 -9.96 -5.62
C GLU A 351 16.32 -9.87 -4.21
N PRO A 352 15.39 -10.77 -3.83
CA PRO A 352 14.83 -10.78 -2.48
C PRO A 352 15.90 -11.21 -1.46
N ILE A 353 15.86 -10.62 -0.26
CA ILE A 353 16.82 -10.94 0.80
C ILE A 353 16.39 -12.14 1.68
N ARG A 354 15.09 -12.47 1.68
CA ARG A 354 14.52 -13.48 2.59
C ARG A 354 14.25 -14.81 1.91
N TYR A 355 13.80 -14.81 0.66
CA TYR A 355 13.34 -16.00 -0.08
C TYR A 355 13.81 -15.94 -1.54
N SER A 356 13.51 -16.97 -2.33
CA SER A 356 13.95 -17.07 -3.73
C SER A 356 13.18 -16.12 -4.65
N ILE A 357 13.79 -15.69 -5.77
CA ILE A 357 13.15 -14.82 -6.76
C ILE A 357 11.87 -15.42 -7.38
N ASN A 358 11.77 -16.75 -7.40
CA ASN A 358 10.63 -17.49 -7.95
C ASN A 358 9.82 -18.19 -6.84
N ASP A 359 9.68 -17.56 -5.68
CA ASP A 359 8.93 -18.15 -4.56
C ASP A 359 7.44 -18.30 -4.93
N PRO A 360 6.87 -19.51 -4.89
CA PRO A 360 5.48 -19.74 -5.29
C PRO A 360 4.47 -19.05 -4.36
N ILE A 361 4.84 -18.82 -3.09
CA ILE A 361 3.98 -18.14 -2.12
C ILE A 361 3.93 -16.64 -2.40
N GLU A 362 5.05 -16.04 -2.81
CA GLU A 362 5.04 -14.65 -3.28
C GLU A 362 4.15 -14.50 -4.52
N LYS A 363 4.30 -15.40 -5.51
CA LYS A 363 3.46 -15.40 -6.71
C LYS A 363 1.97 -15.51 -6.36
N TRP A 364 1.60 -16.44 -5.48
CA TRP A 364 0.22 -16.59 -5.00
C TRP A 364 -0.29 -15.32 -4.33
N ALA A 365 0.49 -14.70 -3.44
CA ALA A 365 0.06 -13.50 -2.73
C ALA A 365 -0.16 -12.32 -3.67
N PHE A 366 0.70 -12.15 -4.69
CA PHE A 366 0.57 -11.10 -5.70
C PHE A 366 -0.69 -11.31 -6.56
N ASP A 367 -0.86 -12.52 -7.08
CA ASP A 367 -1.99 -12.88 -7.94
C ASP A 367 -3.33 -12.77 -7.20
N THR A 368 -3.40 -13.30 -5.98
CA THR A 368 -4.63 -13.31 -5.17
C THR A 368 -5.07 -11.90 -4.76
N LEU A 369 -4.11 -11.01 -4.48
CA LEU A 369 -4.36 -9.64 -4.03
C LEU A 369 -4.29 -8.61 -5.16
N LEU A 370 -4.13 -9.05 -6.43
CA LEU A 370 -3.99 -8.21 -7.61
C LEU A 370 -2.87 -7.15 -7.50
N LEU A 371 -1.77 -7.47 -6.82
CA LEU A 371 -0.67 -6.51 -6.59
C LEU A 371 0.16 -6.23 -7.85
N ASP A 372 0.10 -7.14 -8.81
CA ASP A 372 0.72 -7.10 -10.14
C ASP A 372 -0.32 -6.87 -11.25
N ALA A 373 -1.49 -6.33 -10.92
CA ALA A 373 -2.46 -5.91 -11.92
C ALA A 373 -1.89 -4.73 -12.73
N GLU A 374 -1.90 -4.86 -14.06
CA GLU A 374 -1.36 -3.86 -14.98
C GLU A 374 -2.46 -3.20 -15.80
N ALA A 375 -2.34 -1.89 -16.00
CA ALA A 375 -3.20 -1.18 -16.94
C ALA A 375 -2.83 -1.57 -18.38
N PRO A 376 -3.80 -1.65 -19.30
CA PRO A 376 -3.51 -1.95 -20.69
C PRO A 376 -2.81 -0.76 -21.35
N GLU A 377 -1.89 -1.06 -22.27
CA GLU A 377 -1.34 -0.04 -23.17
C GLU A 377 -2.44 0.43 -24.13
N ILE A 378 -2.81 1.70 -24.01
CA ILE A 378 -3.92 2.30 -24.75
C ILE A 378 -3.73 3.80 -24.98
N ASN A 379 -4.04 4.25 -26.20
CA ASN A 379 -4.08 5.65 -26.58
C ASN A 379 -5.41 5.95 -27.28
N VAL A 380 -6.27 6.75 -26.65
CA VAL A 380 -7.57 7.15 -27.19
C VAL A 380 -7.37 8.30 -28.17
N GLU A 381 -7.70 8.08 -29.44
CA GLU A 381 -7.66 9.10 -30.48
C GLU A 381 -9.03 9.75 -30.69
N ASP A 382 -10.10 8.96 -30.55
CA ASP A 382 -11.48 9.37 -30.74
C ASP A 382 -12.34 9.05 -29.51
N ILE A 383 -12.80 10.10 -28.82
CA ILE A 383 -13.60 9.99 -27.60
C ILE A 383 -15.00 9.41 -27.89
N GLU A 384 -15.51 9.56 -29.11
CA GLU A 384 -16.86 9.08 -29.46
C GLU A 384 -16.93 7.56 -29.59
N LYS A 385 -15.78 6.89 -29.75
CA LYS A 385 -15.67 5.42 -29.74
C LYS A 385 -15.56 4.82 -28.33
N LEU A 386 -15.62 5.65 -27.29
CA LEU A 386 -15.61 5.15 -25.92
C LEU A 386 -16.92 4.45 -25.61
N GLU A 387 -16.83 3.25 -25.06
CA GLU A 387 -17.97 2.46 -24.63
C GLU A 387 -18.08 2.54 -23.10
N TYR A 388 -19.28 2.83 -22.59
CA TYR A 388 -19.56 2.81 -21.17
C TYR A 388 -20.19 1.47 -20.79
N GLU A 389 -19.54 0.78 -19.87
CA GLU A 389 -19.96 -0.53 -19.41
C GLU A 389 -20.38 -0.52 -17.94
N ARG A 390 -21.35 -1.39 -17.63
CA ARG A 390 -21.93 -1.56 -16.29
C ARG A 390 -21.70 -2.97 -15.74
N PRO A 391 -20.45 -3.45 -15.65
CA PRO A 391 -20.20 -4.81 -15.17
C PRO A 391 -20.62 -4.94 -13.70
N SER A 392 -21.09 -6.13 -13.33
CA SER A 392 -21.09 -6.55 -11.92
C SER A 392 -19.67 -6.93 -11.49
N ILE A 393 -19.43 -7.05 -10.18
CA ILE A 393 -18.12 -7.54 -9.73
C ILE A 393 -17.94 -9.03 -10.08
N GLU A 394 -19.04 -9.79 -10.15
CA GLU A 394 -19.06 -11.18 -10.61
C GLU A 394 -18.64 -11.30 -12.09
N ASP A 395 -19.05 -10.36 -12.95
CA ASP A 395 -18.62 -10.32 -14.35
C ASP A 395 -17.11 -10.08 -14.45
N LEU A 396 -16.56 -9.16 -13.64
CA LEU A 396 -15.11 -8.93 -13.58
C LEU A 396 -14.38 -10.16 -13.02
N LEU A 397 -14.89 -10.80 -11.98
CA LEU A 397 -14.25 -12.00 -11.40
C LEU A 397 -14.23 -13.20 -12.37
N ARG A 398 -15.16 -13.26 -13.33
CA ARG A 398 -15.17 -14.27 -14.40
C ARG A 398 -14.16 -13.98 -15.51
N ASP A 399 -13.87 -12.71 -15.78
CA ASP A 399 -12.86 -12.27 -16.74
C ASP A 399 -11.66 -11.64 -16.00
N GLU A 400 -10.73 -12.50 -15.59
CA GLU A 400 -9.57 -12.08 -14.83
C GLU A 400 -8.71 -11.05 -15.58
N ASN A 401 -8.65 -11.07 -16.91
CA ASN A 401 -7.93 -10.05 -17.67
C ASN A 401 -8.57 -8.68 -17.48
N LYS A 402 -9.90 -8.60 -17.63
CA LYS A 402 -10.64 -7.34 -17.42
C LYS A 402 -10.59 -6.85 -15.98
N LEU A 403 -10.62 -7.77 -15.00
CA LEU A 403 -10.40 -7.46 -13.59
C LEU A 403 -9.02 -6.82 -13.37
N ARG A 404 -7.97 -7.42 -13.96
CA ARG A 404 -6.59 -6.92 -13.85
C ARG A 404 -6.43 -5.57 -14.54
N GLU A 405 -7.03 -5.36 -15.71
CA GLU A 405 -7.04 -4.04 -16.34
C GLU A 405 -7.75 -2.99 -15.46
N TYR A 406 -8.93 -3.34 -14.92
CA TYR A 406 -9.71 -2.46 -14.07
C TYR A 406 -8.91 -2.00 -12.85
N PHE A 407 -8.32 -2.94 -12.11
CA PHE A 407 -7.47 -2.64 -10.95
C PHE A 407 -6.14 -2.00 -11.35
N GLY A 408 -5.56 -2.39 -12.49
CA GLY A 408 -4.34 -1.80 -13.03
C GLY A 408 -4.48 -0.30 -13.27
N ILE A 409 -5.63 0.15 -13.82
CA ILE A 409 -5.95 1.57 -13.98
C ILE A 409 -6.11 2.28 -12.63
N LEU A 410 -6.80 1.67 -11.65
CA LEU A 410 -6.93 2.24 -10.30
C LEU A 410 -5.56 2.38 -9.62
N ILE A 411 -4.71 1.36 -9.76
CA ILE A 411 -3.33 1.33 -9.28
C ILE A 411 -2.52 2.45 -9.91
N LEU A 412 -2.64 2.61 -11.23
CA LEU A 412 -1.90 3.58 -12.01
C LEU A 412 -2.35 5.05 -11.78
N ALA A 413 -3.61 5.30 -11.43
CA ALA A 413 -4.12 6.65 -11.27
C ALA A 413 -4.04 7.21 -9.84
N HIS A 414 -4.08 6.35 -8.83
CA HIS A 414 -4.10 6.72 -7.41
C HIS A 414 -2.75 6.48 -6.73
N TYR A 415 -2.38 7.37 -5.81
CA TYR A 415 -1.08 7.33 -5.10
C TYR A 415 -1.08 6.35 -3.91
N LYS A 416 -2.21 5.73 -3.57
CA LYS A 416 -2.32 4.69 -2.53
C LYS A 416 -3.43 3.74 -2.89
N ASN A 417 -3.14 2.44 -2.93
CA ASN A 417 -4.15 1.40 -3.08
C ASN A 417 -3.96 0.38 -1.97
N ASN A 418 -5.07 -0.09 -1.40
CA ASN A 418 -5.05 -1.07 -0.33
C ASN A 418 -5.75 -2.34 -0.85
N PRO A 419 -5.26 -3.57 -0.60
CA PRO A 419 -5.91 -4.77 -1.11
C PRO A 419 -7.28 -4.98 -0.46
N ASN A 420 -7.55 -4.32 0.66
CA ASN A 420 -8.88 -4.21 1.25
C ASN A 420 -9.88 -3.58 0.27
N ASP A 421 -9.46 -2.66 -0.60
CA ASP A 421 -10.32 -2.01 -1.59
C ASP A 421 -10.91 -3.03 -2.57
N PHE A 422 -10.14 -4.07 -2.92
CA PHE A 422 -10.60 -5.17 -3.75
C PHE A 422 -11.68 -5.98 -3.04
N ALA A 423 -11.45 -6.38 -1.78
CA ALA A 423 -12.46 -7.09 -0.99
C ALA A 423 -13.73 -6.25 -0.74
N ILE A 424 -13.60 -4.93 -0.55
CA ILE A 424 -14.76 -4.04 -0.44
C ILE A 424 -15.58 -4.08 -1.73
N LEU A 425 -14.94 -4.00 -2.90
CA LEU A 425 -15.65 -4.07 -4.18
C LEU A 425 -16.33 -5.43 -4.39
N CYS A 426 -15.66 -6.51 -3.96
CA CYS A 426 -16.19 -7.88 -4.01
C CYS A 426 -17.43 -8.07 -3.14
N ASP A 427 -17.39 -7.60 -1.90
CA ASP A 427 -18.33 -8.06 -0.88
C ASP A 427 -19.31 -7.00 -0.38
N ALA A 428 -18.94 -5.71 -0.43
CA ALA A 428 -19.79 -4.65 0.10
C ALA A 428 -20.99 -4.42 -0.82
N PRO A 429 -22.23 -4.48 -0.30
CA PRO A 429 -23.44 -4.44 -1.12
C PRO A 429 -23.66 -3.09 -1.81
N ASN A 430 -23.22 -2.00 -1.17
CA ASN A 430 -23.36 -0.66 -1.69
C ASN A 430 -22.30 -0.28 -2.73
N HIS A 431 -21.21 -1.05 -2.86
CA HIS A 431 -20.13 -0.75 -3.81
C HIS A 431 -20.30 -1.49 -5.14
N PHE A 432 -20.00 -0.82 -6.25
CA PHE A 432 -20.07 -1.42 -7.59
C PHE A 432 -19.14 -0.72 -8.60
N PRO A 433 -18.67 -1.46 -9.64
CA PRO A 433 -17.77 -0.90 -10.65
C PRO A 433 -18.52 -0.31 -11.85
N ARG A 434 -17.86 0.63 -12.52
CA ARG A 434 -18.16 1.09 -13.89
C ARG A 434 -16.86 1.23 -14.68
N VAL A 435 -16.94 1.05 -15.98
CA VAL A 435 -15.77 1.02 -16.86
C VAL A 435 -16.05 1.83 -18.12
N MET A 436 -15.07 2.61 -18.57
CA MET A 436 -15.01 3.07 -19.96
C MET A 436 -13.98 2.22 -20.69
N THR A 437 -14.35 1.68 -21.84
CA THR A 437 -13.46 0.94 -22.73
C THR A 437 -13.24 1.67 -24.05
N TYR A 438 -12.12 1.41 -24.70
CA TYR A 438 -11.80 1.85 -26.05
C TYR A 438 -11.19 0.66 -26.78
N GLU A 439 -11.77 0.24 -27.91
CA GLU A 439 -11.34 -0.95 -28.65
C GLU A 439 -11.25 -2.21 -27.77
N GLY A 440 -12.21 -2.37 -26.84
CA GLY A 440 -12.29 -3.51 -25.92
C GLY A 440 -11.33 -3.46 -24.72
N LYS A 441 -10.42 -2.48 -24.64
CA LYS A 441 -9.49 -2.30 -23.52
C LYS A 441 -9.98 -1.26 -22.52
N THR A 442 -9.73 -1.48 -21.23
CA THR A 442 -10.14 -0.56 -20.16
C THR A 442 -9.30 0.73 -20.17
N VAL A 443 -9.96 1.90 -20.29
CA VAL A 443 -9.29 3.21 -20.23
C VAL A 443 -9.68 4.05 -19.01
N CYS A 444 -10.86 3.81 -18.43
CA CYS A 444 -11.29 4.45 -17.20
C CYS A 444 -11.95 3.44 -16.27
N SER A 445 -11.47 3.37 -15.03
CA SER A 445 -12.04 2.56 -13.96
C SER A 445 -12.70 3.44 -12.92
N ILE A 446 -13.90 3.06 -12.48
CA ILE A 446 -14.71 3.86 -11.59
C ILE A 446 -15.30 2.96 -10.52
N GLN A 447 -15.03 3.30 -9.27
CA GLN A 447 -15.67 2.66 -8.12
C GLN A 447 -16.72 3.61 -7.57
N LEU A 448 -17.96 3.13 -7.53
CA LEU A 448 -19.11 3.85 -7.01
C LEU A 448 -19.60 3.20 -5.71
N ALA A 449 -20.24 3.99 -4.86
CA ALA A 449 -20.92 3.52 -3.65
C ALA A 449 -22.27 4.20 -3.50
N TYR A 450 -23.34 3.44 -3.25
CA TYR A 450 -24.60 4.01 -2.78
C TYR A 450 -24.43 4.56 -1.36
N GLU A 451 -24.97 5.75 -1.12
CA GLU A 451 -25.04 6.40 0.19
C GLU A 451 -26.45 6.97 0.45
N GLY A 452 -26.80 7.11 1.72
CA GLY A 452 -28.06 7.68 2.18
C GLY A 452 -29.09 6.64 2.58
N ASN A 453 -30.38 7.03 2.54
CA ASN A 453 -31.49 6.24 3.08
C ASN A 453 -31.23 5.75 4.53
N MET A 454 -30.67 6.63 5.35
CA MET A 454 -30.29 6.32 6.73
C MET A 454 -31.52 6.23 7.63
N GLY A 455 -31.46 5.36 8.65
CA GLY A 455 -32.50 5.26 9.68
C GLY A 455 -32.61 6.54 10.52
N ASP A 456 -33.75 6.77 11.18
CA ASP A 456 -33.90 7.97 12.04
C ASP A 456 -32.88 7.97 13.19
N ARG A 457 -32.69 6.81 13.82
CA ARG A 457 -31.66 6.63 14.86
C ARG A 457 -30.26 6.94 14.35
N ASP A 458 -29.93 6.47 13.16
CA ASP A 458 -28.64 6.72 12.52
C ASP A 458 -28.42 8.22 12.27
N CYS A 459 -29.46 8.91 11.78
CA CYS A 459 -29.43 10.35 11.59
C CYS A 459 -29.28 11.12 12.92
N GLU A 460 -29.99 10.70 13.97
CA GLU A 460 -29.91 11.27 15.31
C GLU A 460 -28.52 11.11 15.92
N GLU A 461 -27.94 9.91 15.85
CA GLU A 461 -26.59 9.64 16.36
C GLU A 461 -25.56 10.57 15.69
N VAL A 462 -25.62 10.70 14.36
CA VAL A 462 -24.72 11.61 13.61
C VAL A 462 -24.98 13.08 13.98
N PHE A 463 -26.24 13.48 14.15
CA PHE A 463 -26.64 14.86 14.46
C PHE A 463 -26.16 15.31 15.84
N TYR A 464 -26.31 14.49 16.87
CA TYR A 464 -25.90 14.84 18.23
C TYR A 464 -24.39 14.64 18.50
N GLY A 465 -23.62 14.26 17.47
CA GLY A 465 -22.17 14.12 17.57
C GLY A 465 -21.71 12.74 18.03
N GLY A 466 -22.55 11.72 17.89
CA GLY A 466 -22.21 10.31 18.07
C GLY A 466 -21.23 9.80 17.01
N GLU A 467 -21.07 8.48 16.96
CA GLU A 467 -20.13 7.83 16.05
C GLU A 467 -20.50 8.04 14.58
N MET A 468 -19.47 8.10 13.72
CA MET A 468 -19.69 8.10 12.28
C MET A 468 -20.15 6.71 11.82
N ILE A 469 -21.20 6.69 11.02
CA ILE A 469 -21.76 5.49 10.40
C ILE A 469 -20.93 5.13 9.19
N MET A 470 -20.28 3.97 9.20
CA MET A 470 -19.42 3.57 8.10
C MET A 470 -20.19 3.53 6.76
N GLY A 471 -19.54 4.00 5.70
CA GLY A 471 -20.06 3.96 4.33
C GLY A 471 -20.98 5.10 3.89
N ASN A 472 -21.40 6.01 4.77
CA ASN A 472 -22.30 7.14 4.44
C ASN A 472 -21.61 8.51 4.53
N VAL A 473 -20.51 8.72 3.80
CA VAL A 473 -19.62 9.88 4.03
C VAL A 473 -20.34 11.21 3.78
N ILE A 474 -21.02 11.36 2.64
CA ILE A 474 -21.63 12.64 2.23
C ILE A 474 -22.85 12.98 3.10
N PRO A 475 -23.83 12.07 3.33
CA PRO A 475 -24.96 12.35 4.20
C PRO A 475 -24.54 12.79 5.60
N GLN A 476 -23.53 12.13 6.17
CA GLN A 476 -23.06 12.47 7.51
C GLN A 476 -22.40 13.84 7.60
N LEU A 477 -21.60 14.21 6.60
CA LEU A 477 -21.04 15.56 6.52
C LEU A 477 -22.17 16.60 6.43
N MET A 478 -23.20 16.33 5.63
CA MET A 478 -24.35 17.23 5.50
C MET A 478 -25.10 17.36 6.83
N ILE A 479 -25.44 16.25 7.49
CA ILE A 479 -26.13 16.27 8.80
C ILE A 479 -25.30 17.05 9.84
N ARG A 480 -23.99 16.77 9.94
CA ARG A 480 -23.12 17.38 10.96
C ARG A 480 -22.91 18.88 10.75
N HIS A 481 -22.67 19.30 9.51
CA HIS A 481 -22.27 20.68 9.22
C HIS A 481 -23.45 21.59 8.89
N TYR A 482 -24.50 21.07 8.24
CA TYR A 482 -25.72 21.84 7.92
C TYR A 482 -26.81 21.67 8.97
N ARG A 483 -26.61 20.79 9.96
CA ARG A 483 -27.49 20.61 11.12
C ARG A 483 -28.95 20.33 10.71
N ASP A 484 -29.13 19.37 9.80
CA ASP A 484 -30.47 18.91 9.40
C ASP A 484 -30.45 17.40 9.13
N MET A 485 -31.29 16.65 9.85
CA MET A 485 -31.37 15.19 9.76
C MET A 485 -31.98 14.71 8.44
N LYS A 486 -32.73 15.56 7.72
CA LYS A 486 -33.34 15.18 6.44
C LYS A 486 -32.30 14.76 5.40
N TYR A 487 -31.07 15.27 5.52
CA TYR A 487 -29.97 14.96 4.60
C TYR A 487 -29.58 13.49 4.60
N GLY A 488 -29.84 12.75 5.69
CA GLY A 488 -29.63 11.31 5.74
C GLY A 488 -30.64 10.50 4.90
N LYS A 489 -31.80 11.09 4.58
CA LYS A 489 -32.87 10.42 3.82
C LYS A 489 -32.64 10.44 2.33
N TYR A 490 -31.94 11.44 1.81
CA TYR A 490 -31.61 11.50 0.39
C TYR A 490 -30.74 10.32 -0.02
N ARG A 491 -31.02 9.76 -1.19
CA ARG A 491 -30.33 8.63 -1.80
C ARG A 491 -29.40 9.16 -2.88
N GLY A 492 -28.14 8.76 -2.84
CA GLY A 492 -27.19 9.20 -3.84
C GLY A 492 -26.07 8.19 -4.09
N ILE A 493 -25.22 8.56 -5.05
CA ILE A 493 -23.99 7.81 -5.34
C ILE A 493 -22.79 8.67 -4.97
N ARG A 494 -21.86 8.09 -4.22
CA ARG A 494 -20.51 8.62 -4.09
C ARG A 494 -19.61 7.98 -5.13
N VAL A 495 -18.95 8.82 -5.92
CA VAL A 495 -17.77 8.42 -6.71
C VAL A 495 -16.61 8.24 -5.73
N VAL A 496 -16.35 6.98 -5.38
CA VAL A 496 -15.26 6.60 -4.46
C VAL A 496 -13.92 6.79 -5.16
N ARG A 497 -13.83 6.31 -6.41
CA ARG A 497 -12.67 6.50 -7.28
C ARG A 497 -13.12 6.70 -8.72
N ILE A 498 -12.41 7.58 -9.41
CA ILE A 498 -12.47 7.74 -10.87
C ILE A 498 -11.04 7.87 -11.37
N ALA A 499 -10.62 6.93 -12.20
CA ALA A 499 -9.25 6.76 -12.65
C ALA A 499 -9.23 6.62 -14.16
N VAL A 500 -8.64 7.59 -14.85
CA VAL A 500 -8.35 7.51 -16.29
C VAL A 500 -6.90 7.07 -16.48
N HIS A 501 -6.60 6.31 -17.54
CA HIS A 501 -5.23 6.00 -17.93
C HIS A 501 -4.40 7.30 -18.07
N PRO A 502 -3.22 7.46 -17.43
CA PRO A 502 -2.46 8.71 -17.42
C PRO A 502 -2.12 9.26 -18.81
N ASP A 503 -1.82 8.40 -19.77
CA ASP A 503 -1.48 8.80 -21.14
C ASP A 503 -2.69 9.36 -21.92
N ASN A 504 -3.90 9.19 -21.36
CA ASN A 504 -5.15 9.68 -21.92
C ASN A 504 -5.78 10.81 -21.07
N PHE A 505 -4.99 11.39 -20.18
CA PHE A 505 -5.40 12.56 -19.42
C PHE A 505 -5.72 13.76 -20.29
N ASP A 506 -6.63 14.61 -19.78
CA ASP A 506 -7.05 15.86 -20.41
C ASP A 506 -7.76 15.70 -21.77
N LYS A 507 -8.10 14.46 -22.17
CA LYS A 507 -8.92 14.11 -23.35
C LYS A 507 -10.42 13.98 -23.04
N GLY A 508 -10.93 14.56 -21.96
CA GLY A 508 -12.38 14.52 -21.66
C GLY A 508 -12.99 13.17 -21.22
N ILE A 509 -12.25 12.06 -21.25
CA ILE A 509 -12.73 10.69 -20.88
C ILE A 509 -13.44 10.67 -19.53
N GLY A 510 -12.83 11.25 -18.49
CA GLY A 510 -13.43 11.29 -17.15
C GLY A 510 -14.72 12.14 -17.09
N SER A 511 -14.86 13.14 -17.96
CA SER A 511 -16.11 13.93 -18.05
C SER A 511 -17.21 13.13 -18.72
N LYS A 512 -16.90 12.43 -19.83
CA LYS A 512 -17.83 11.50 -20.48
C LYS A 512 -18.29 10.37 -19.55
N ALA A 513 -17.38 9.85 -18.73
CA ALA A 513 -17.71 8.87 -17.70
C ALA A 513 -18.70 9.43 -16.66
N LEU A 514 -18.48 10.66 -16.18
CA LEU A 514 -19.40 11.32 -15.25
C LEU A 514 -20.78 11.58 -15.87
N GLU A 515 -20.84 11.99 -17.14
CA GLU A 515 -22.11 12.14 -17.88
C GLU A 515 -22.94 10.86 -17.84
N ASN A 516 -22.32 9.71 -18.18
CA ASN A 516 -22.99 8.41 -18.13
C ASN A 516 -23.48 8.03 -16.72
N ILE A 517 -22.68 8.33 -15.68
CA ILE A 517 -23.07 8.06 -14.28
C ILE A 517 -24.24 8.96 -13.85
N ILE A 518 -24.24 10.22 -14.28
CA ILE A 518 -25.34 11.16 -14.03
C ILE A 518 -26.62 10.66 -14.68
N GLU A 519 -26.55 10.19 -15.92
CA GLU A 519 -27.71 9.60 -16.59
C GLU A 519 -28.22 8.35 -15.87
N ASP A 520 -27.33 7.43 -15.46
CA ASP A 520 -27.69 6.24 -14.69
C ASP A 520 -28.42 6.62 -13.39
N ALA A 521 -27.82 7.50 -12.60
CA ALA A 521 -28.37 7.94 -11.32
C ALA A 521 -29.73 8.66 -11.47
N SER A 522 -29.88 9.47 -12.52
CA SER A 522 -31.14 10.17 -12.80
C SER A 522 -32.25 9.18 -13.19
N ARG A 523 -31.92 8.16 -13.99
CA ARG A 523 -32.88 7.09 -14.36
C ARG A 523 -33.29 6.25 -13.16
N GLU A 524 -32.41 6.07 -12.19
CA GLU A 524 -32.68 5.38 -10.92
C GLU A 524 -33.47 6.23 -9.90
N GLY A 525 -33.67 7.53 -10.18
CA GLY A 525 -34.36 8.45 -9.28
C GLY A 525 -33.58 8.76 -8.01
N LEU A 526 -32.25 8.88 -8.12
CA LEU A 526 -31.39 9.33 -7.02
C LEU A 526 -31.40 10.86 -6.89
N ASP A 527 -31.17 11.35 -5.68
CA ASP A 527 -31.22 12.78 -5.35
C ASP A 527 -29.90 13.51 -5.65
N TYR A 528 -28.77 12.79 -5.64
CA TYR A 528 -27.46 13.40 -5.85
C TYR A 528 -26.36 12.42 -6.30
N ILE A 529 -25.29 12.98 -6.85
CA ILE A 529 -23.98 12.33 -6.97
C ILE A 529 -22.95 13.20 -6.25
N GLY A 530 -21.96 12.61 -5.59
CA GLY A 530 -20.87 13.37 -5.01
C GLY A 530 -19.55 12.64 -4.96
N ALA A 531 -18.52 13.33 -4.48
CA ALA A 531 -17.18 12.78 -4.32
C ALA A 531 -16.46 13.44 -3.14
N THR A 532 -15.46 12.76 -2.60
CA THR A 532 -14.53 13.33 -1.60
C THR A 532 -13.10 13.02 -2.01
N PHE A 533 -12.25 14.04 -2.06
CA PHE A 533 -10.88 13.92 -2.56
C PHE A 533 -9.94 14.98 -1.94
N GLY A 534 -8.63 14.77 -2.05
CA GLY A 534 -7.61 15.74 -1.64
C GLY A 534 -7.60 16.97 -2.57
N ALA A 535 -7.67 18.16 -1.99
CA ALA A 535 -7.82 19.42 -2.70
C ALA A 535 -6.61 19.74 -3.56
N THR A 536 -6.77 19.59 -4.87
CA THR A 536 -5.82 20.13 -5.86
C THR A 536 -6.57 21.02 -6.84
N LYS A 537 -5.90 22.04 -7.38
CA LYS A 537 -6.47 22.92 -8.42
C LYS A 537 -7.03 22.13 -9.60
N ARG A 538 -6.33 21.07 -10.00
CA ARG A 538 -6.73 20.21 -11.12
C ARG A 538 -8.01 19.43 -10.82
N LEU A 539 -8.09 18.76 -9.68
CA LEU A 539 -9.27 17.99 -9.31
C LEU A 539 -10.48 18.89 -9.06
N LEU A 540 -10.31 20.01 -8.34
CA LEU A 540 -11.38 20.99 -8.14
C LEU A 540 -11.94 21.50 -9.47
N HIS A 541 -11.05 21.87 -10.41
CA HIS A 541 -11.48 22.31 -11.74
C HIS A 541 -12.22 21.20 -12.51
N PHE A 542 -11.74 19.96 -12.44
CA PHE A 542 -12.41 18.81 -13.06
C PHE A 542 -13.85 18.64 -12.54
N TRP A 543 -14.06 18.63 -11.23
CA TRP A 543 -15.38 18.47 -10.63
C TRP A 543 -16.31 19.65 -10.92
N MET A 544 -15.83 20.89 -10.75
CA MET A 544 -16.62 22.09 -10.99
C MET A 544 -17.01 22.24 -12.46
N LYS A 545 -16.12 21.90 -13.41
CA LYS A 545 -16.43 21.90 -14.84
C LYS A 545 -17.56 20.92 -15.20
N ASN A 546 -17.68 19.82 -14.46
CA ASN A 546 -18.75 18.83 -14.63
C ASN A 546 -20.03 19.18 -13.83
N GLY A 547 -20.10 20.37 -13.24
CA GLY A 547 -21.28 20.87 -12.52
C GLY A 547 -21.41 20.39 -11.08
N PHE A 548 -20.32 19.90 -10.46
CA PHE A 548 -20.30 19.58 -9.03
C PHE A 548 -19.90 20.81 -8.21
N LEU A 549 -20.58 21.02 -7.09
CA LEU A 549 -20.37 22.14 -6.18
C LEU A 549 -19.69 21.67 -4.89
N PRO A 550 -18.65 22.36 -4.40
CA PRO A 550 -18.04 22.05 -3.11
C PRO A 550 -19.00 22.40 -1.97
N ILE A 551 -19.22 21.46 -1.05
CA ILE A 551 -20.10 21.62 0.12
C ILE A 551 -19.37 21.59 1.44
N HIS A 552 -18.13 21.10 1.47
CA HIS A 552 -17.31 21.01 2.67
C HIS A 552 -15.82 20.93 2.31
N ILE A 553 -14.98 21.56 3.13
CA ILE A 553 -13.51 21.48 3.08
C ILE A 553 -13.03 21.24 4.51
N SER A 554 -12.16 20.24 4.72
CA SER A 554 -11.60 19.95 6.04
C SER A 554 -10.77 21.13 6.58
N THR A 555 -10.77 21.30 7.90
CA THR A 555 -9.98 22.36 8.58
C THR A 555 -8.52 21.97 8.80
N SER A 556 -8.23 20.67 8.83
CA SER A 556 -6.88 20.12 8.89
C SER A 556 -6.47 19.51 7.56
N ARG A 557 -5.16 19.54 7.30
CA ARG A 557 -4.53 18.79 6.20
C ARG A 557 -4.47 17.33 6.61
N ASN A 558 -4.60 16.45 5.63
CA ASN A 558 -4.28 15.04 5.82
C ASN A 558 -2.77 14.89 6.06
N ASP A 559 -2.38 14.19 7.13
CA ASP A 559 -0.98 14.01 7.53
C ASP A 559 -0.08 13.39 6.44
N VAL A 560 -0.67 12.60 5.54
CA VAL A 560 0.05 11.89 4.48
C VAL A 560 0.07 12.73 3.19
N SER A 561 -1.09 13.23 2.76
CA SER A 561 -1.15 13.99 1.50
C SER A 561 -0.76 15.46 1.63
N GLY A 562 -0.77 16.01 2.85
CA GLY A 562 -0.62 17.45 3.09
C GLY A 562 -1.73 18.31 2.46
N GLU A 563 -2.79 17.70 1.94
CA GLU A 563 -3.92 18.37 1.29
C GLU A 563 -5.14 18.42 2.22
N PHE A 564 -6.00 19.43 2.03
CA PHE A 564 -7.32 19.47 2.64
C PHE A 564 -8.26 18.53 1.90
N SER A 565 -9.14 17.82 2.60
CA SER A 565 -10.19 17.02 1.95
C SER A 565 -11.34 17.93 1.52
N VAL A 566 -11.77 17.84 0.26
CA VAL A 566 -12.94 18.55 -0.27
C VAL A 566 -14.02 17.53 -0.61
N THR A 567 -15.25 17.83 -0.21
CA THR A 567 -16.44 17.10 -0.61
C THR A 567 -17.25 17.94 -1.58
N VAL A 568 -17.61 17.36 -2.73
CA VAL A 568 -18.42 17.99 -3.77
C VAL A 568 -19.70 17.19 -4.01
N ILE A 569 -20.76 17.88 -4.44
CA ILE A 569 -22.04 17.28 -4.77
C ILE A 569 -22.61 17.88 -6.05
N LYS A 570 -23.36 17.08 -6.81
CA LYS A 570 -24.24 17.50 -7.89
C LYS A 570 -25.64 16.98 -7.57
N PRO A 571 -26.60 17.85 -7.24
CA PRO A 571 -27.99 17.46 -7.11
C PRO A 571 -28.53 17.01 -8.48
N LEU A 572 -29.46 16.07 -8.49
CA LEU A 572 -30.08 15.51 -9.69
C LEU A 572 -31.52 16.00 -9.87
#